data_AF-A0A2A4CSC1-F1
#
_entry.id   AF-A0A2A4CSC1-F1
#
_cell.length_a   1.000
_cell.length_b   1.000
_cell.length_c   1.000
_cell.angle_alpha   90.00
_cell.angle_beta   90.00
_cell.angle_gamma   90.00
#
_symmetry.space_group_name_H-M   'P 1'
#
loop_
_entity.id
_entity.type
_entity.pdbx_description
1 polymer ?
#
loop_
_entity_poly.entity_id
_entity_poly.type
_entity_poly.pdbx_seq_one_letter_code
_entity_poly.pdbx_strand_id
1 'polypeptide(L)'
;MHRRRFLICASFALVSAAPAHAAISPLERIWHESPRVLRHTLKRKLTLSELYFGEIDGLWTRATDRGLRRAADRILLKQDSGFRPDLRRAAGIRSFFDALANGDLDRALFPGEALKNRDGARWYEGHFGRS
;
A
#
# COMPACT_ATOMS: atom_id res chain seq x y z
N MET A 1 27.37 29.57 -64.46
CA MET A 1 26.12 28.96 -63.92
C MET A 1 26.46 28.12 -62.69
N HIS A 2 26.24 28.66 -61.49
CA HIS A 2 26.61 28.02 -60.22
C HIS A 2 25.44 27.18 -59.66
N ARG A 3 25.59 25.85 -59.64
CA ARG A 3 24.64 24.94 -58.95
C ARG A 3 25.09 24.76 -57.50
N ARG A 4 24.36 25.39 -56.59
CA ARG A 4 24.55 25.32 -55.13
C ARG A 4 24.12 23.96 -54.62
N ARG A 5 25.03 23.24 -53.96
CA ARG A 5 24.78 21.99 -53.25
C ARG A 5 24.20 22.32 -51.88
N PHE A 6 22.95 21.95 -51.63
CA PHE A 6 22.33 22.04 -50.31
C PHE A 6 22.77 20.82 -49.48
N LEU A 7 23.61 21.07 -48.47
CA LEU A 7 23.92 20.11 -47.41
C LEU A 7 22.81 20.22 -46.36
N ILE A 8 21.90 19.24 -46.34
CA ILE A 8 20.94 19.06 -45.25
C ILE A 8 21.69 18.35 -44.13
N CYS A 9 22.21 19.14 -43.17
CA CYS A 9 22.68 18.61 -41.90
C CYS A 9 21.48 18.13 -41.08
N ALA A 10 21.20 16.82 -41.16
CA ALA A 10 20.30 16.15 -40.23
C ALA A 10 20.98 16.06 -38.85
N SER A 11 20.81 17.10 -38.04
CA SER A 11 21.19 17.09 -36.63
C SER A 11 20.26 16.14 -35.88
N PHE A 12 20.66 14.88 -35.77
CA PHE A 12 20.02 13.89 -34.91
C PHE A 12 20.28 14.30 -33.46
N ALA A 13 19.37 15.10 -32.90
CA ALA A 13 19.40 15.49 -31.50
C ALA A 13 19.17 14.23 -30.65
N LEU A 14 20.25 13.73 -30.04
CA LEU A 14 20.21 12.79 -28.94
C LEU A 14 19.47 13.46 -27.78
N VAL A 15 18.15 13.26 -27.74
CA VAL A 15 17.35 13.53 -26.55
C VAL A 15 17.84 12.55 -25.49
N SER A 16 18.74 13.04 -24.64
CA SER A 16 19.14 12.40 -23.40
C SER A 16 17.89 12.28 -22.53
N ALA A 17 17.17 11.17 -22.69
CA ALA A 17 16.10 10.77 -21.79
C ALA A 17 16.76 10.48 -20.42
N ALA A 18 16.86 11.51 -19.58
CA ALA A 18 17.18 11.31 -18.18
C ALA A 18 16.16 10.30 -17.63
N PRO A 19 16.59 9.24 -16.92
CA PRO A 19 15.65 8.35 -16.28
C PRO A 19 14.84 9.18 -15.32
N ALA A 20 13.55 9.36 -15.62
CA ALA A 20 12.58 9.88 -14.69
C ALA A 20 12.58 8.91 -13.51
N HIS A 21 13.35 9.22 -12.48
CA HIS A 21 13.34 8.48 -11.24
C HIS A 21 11.92 8.62 -10.70
N ALA A 22 11.10 7.59 -10.90
CA ALA A 22 9.76 7.55 -10.38
C ALA A 22 9.86 7.76 -8.87
N ALA A 23 9.38 8.92 -8.41
CA ALA A 23 9.47 9.28 -7.01
C ALA A 23 8.73 8.21 -6.19
N ILE A 24 9.47 7.49 -5.34
CA ILE A 24 8.92 6.48 -4.44
C ILE A 24 7.81 7.12 -3.61
N SER A 25 6.61 6.54 -3.66
CA SER A 25 5.47 7.08 -2.92
C SER A 25 5.72 7.06 -1.41
N PRO A 26 5.15 7.99 -0.62
CA PRO A 26 5.26 7.94 0.84
C PRO A 26 4.83 6.58 1.42
N LEU A 27 3.79 5.96 0.85
CA LEU A 27 3.27 4.67 1.27
C LEU A 27 4.29 3.54 1.05
N GLU A 28 4.92 3.51 -0.14
CA GLU A 28 5.98 2.56 -0.48
C GLU A 28 7.22 2.75 0.38
N ARG A 29 7.61 4.00 0.64
CA ARG A 29 8.74 4.31 1.54
C ARG A 29 8.51 3.74 2.94
N ILE A 30 7.37 4.05 3.55
CA ILE A 30 7.03 3.56 4.89
C ILE A 30 6.88 2.03 4.90
N TRP A 31 6.37 1.44 3.81
CA TRP A 31 6.35 -0.01 3.65
C TRP A 31 7.75 -0.61 3.73
N HIS A 32 8.73 -0.07 3.00
CA HIS A 32 10.10 -0.58 3.04
C HIS A 32 10.79 -0.39 4.40
N GLU A 33 10.49 0.71 5.11
CA GLU A 33 10.95 0.95 6.49
C GLU A 33 10.30 0.00 7.51
N SER A 34 9.10 -0.50 7.23
CA SER A 34 8.34 -1.35 8.15
C SER A 34 9.00 -2.73 8.32
N PRO A 35 9.00 -3.34 9.52
CA PRO A 35 9.52 -4.69 9.73
C PRO A 35 8.84 -5.74 8.83
N ARG A 36 9.57 -6.79 8.42
CA ARG A 36 9.02 -7.86 7.56
C ARG A 36 7.76 -8.49 8.15
N VAL A 37 7.73 -8.71 9.47
CA VAL A 37 6.56 -9.27 10.17
C VAL A 37 5.32 -8.40 9.98
N LEU A 38 5.45 -7.07 10.15
CA LEU A 38 4.35 -6.12 9.94
C LEU A 38 3.83 -6.18 8.50
N ARG A 39 4.73 -6.18 7.50
CA ARG A 39 4.35 -6.27 6.09
C ARG A 39 3.56 -7.54 5.77
N HIS A 40 3.96 -8.68 6.34
CA HIS A 40 3.24 -9.96 6.21
C HIS A 40 1.85 -9.89 6.85
N THR A 41 1.76 -9.36 8.07
CA THR A 41 0.49 -9.16 8.77
C THR A 41 -0.47 -8.27 7.97
N LEU A 42 0.02 -7.15 7.44
CA LEU A 42 -0.78 -6.24 6.60
C LEU A 42 -1.28 -6.94 5.34
N LYS A 43 -0.42 -7.64 4.58
CA LYS A 43 -0.86 -8.39 3.39
C LYS A 43 -1.90 -9.44 3.74
N ARG A 44 -1.70 -10.20 4.83
CA ARG A 44 -2.67 -11.20 5.28
C ARG A 44 -4.02 -10.57 5.61
N LYS A 45 -4.05 -9.45 6.34
CA LYS A 45 -5.29 -8.72 6.65
C LYS A 45 -5.98 -8.21 5.39
N LEU A 46 -5.22 -7.68 4.42
CA LEU A 46 -5.77 -7.25 3.14
C LEU A 46 -6.33 -8.43 2.32
N THR A 47 -5.69 -9.59 2.34
CA THR A 47 -6.21 -10.80 1.69
C THR A 47 -7.52 -11.25 2.33
N LEU A 48 -7.55 -11.34 3.66
CA LEU A 48 -8.75 -11.77 4.40
C LEU A 48 -9.93 -10.81 4.23
N SER A 49 -9.67 -9.52 4.01
CA SER A 49 -10.70 -8.51 3.75
C SER A 49 -11.09 -8.40 2.27
N GLU A 50 -10.57 -9.31 1.42
CA GLU A 50 -10.78 -9.36 -0.03
C GLU A 50 -10.34 -8.08 -0.75
N LEU A 51 -9.40 -7.34 -0.16
CA LEU A 51 -8.83 -6.10 -0.70
C LEU A 51 -7.52 -6.35 -1.47
N TYR A 52 -6.92 -7.54 -1.32
CA TYR A 52 -5.66 -7.91 -1.94
C TYR A 52 -5.67 -9.35 -2.46
N PHE A 53 -5.34 -9.51 -3.74
CA PHE A 53 -5.29 -10.81 -4.43
C PHE A 53 -3.88 -11.06 -4.97
N GLY A 54 -2.91 -11.18 -4.08
CA GLY A 54 -1.52 -11.46 -4.44
C GLY A 54 -0.79 -12.23 -3.34
N GLU A 55 0.51 -12.46 -3.54
CA GLU A 55 1.33 -13.26 -2.63
C GLU A 55 1.63 -12.54 -1.30
N ILE A 56 1.64 -13.31 -0.21
CA ILE A 56 1.97 -12.84 1.14
C ILE A 56 3.48 -13.04 1.37
N ASP A 57 4.31 -12.40 0.56
CA ASP A 57 5.78 -12.44 0.62
C ASP A 57 6.39 -11.24 1.38
N GLY A 58 5.58 -10.21 1.66
CA GLY A 58 5.99 -8.95 2.27
C GLY A 58 6.67 -7.97 1.31
N LEU A 59 6.69 -8.25 0.01
CA LEU A 59 7.23 -7.37 -1.03
C LEU A 59 6.20 -6.29 -1.44
N TRP A 60 6.70 -5.12 -1.80
CA TRP A 60 5.86 -4.07 -2.36
C TRP A 60 5.46 -4.42 -3.79
N THR A 61 4.18 -4.30 -4.11
CA THR A 61 3.64 -4.51 -5.46
C THR A 61 2.54 -3.50 -5.74
N ARG A 62 2.19 -3.30 -7.02
CA ARG A 62 1.01 -2.49 -7.38
C ARG A 62 -0.28 -3.00 -6.75
N ALA A 63 -0.40 -4.31 -6.53
CA ALA A 63 -1.54 -4.88 -5.84
C ALA A 63 -1.56 -4.49 -4.35
N THR A 64 -0.38 -4.42 -3.71
CA THR A 64 -0.23 -3.99 -2.31
C THR A 64 -0.62 -2.53 -2.13
N ASP A 65 -0.15 -1.64 -3.01
CA ASP A 65 -0.55 -0.22 -3.01
C ASP A 65 -2.07 -0.08 -3.13
N ARG A 66 -2.68 -0.75 -4.13
CA ARG A 66 -4.14 -0.72 -4.32
C ARG A 66 -4.90 -1.27 -3.12
N GLY A 67 -4.43 -2.36 -2.52
CA GLY A 67 -5.07 -2.98 -1.36
C GLY A 67 -5.09 -2.03 -0.16
N LEU A 68 -3.95 -1.39 0.14
CA LEU A 68 -3.84 -0.42 1.23
C LEU A 68 -4.72 0.82 1.01
N ARG A 69 -4.78 1.33 -0.22
CA ARG A 69 -5.65 2.46 -0.57
C ARG A 69 -7.13 2.10 -0.44
N ARG A 70 -7.54 0.95 -0.98
CA ARG A 70 -8.92 0.45 -0.83
C ARG A 70 -9.30 0.20 0.63
N ALA A 71 -8.37 -0.26 1.44
CA ALA A 71 -8.58 -0.40 2.88
C ALA A 71 -8.85 0.96 3.53
N ALA A 72 -8.02 1.96 3.24
CA ALA A 72 -8.22 3.31 3.72
C ALA A 72 -9.57 3.89 3.27
N ASP A 73 -9.93 3.73 1.99
CA ASP A 73 -11.22 4.17 1.45
C ASP A 73 -12.39 3.49 2.16
N ARG A 74 -12.31 2.17 2.38
CA ARG A 74 -13.35 1.41 3.09
C ARG A 74 -13.53 1.88 4.53
N ILE A 75 -12.43 2.20 5.22
CA ILE A 75 -12.47 2.73 6.59
C ILE A 75 -13.12 4.12 6.61
N LEU A 76 -12.78 4.99 5.64
CA LEU A 76 -13.40 6.31 5.51
C LEU A 76 -14.91 6.22 5.25
N LEU A 77 -15.37 5.19 4.53
CA LEU A 77 -16.80 4.96 4.30
C LEU A 77 -17.54 4.45 5.56
N LYS A 78 -16.83 3.88 6.53
CA LYS A 78 -17.39 3.42 7.81
C LYS A 78 -17.22 4.50 8.87
N GLN A 79 -18.21 5.41 8.91
CA GLN A 79 -18.24 6.58 9.81
C GLN A 79 -18.05 6.21 11.30
N ASP A 80 -18.48 5.02 11.71
CA ASP A 80 -18.40 4.55 13.10
C ASP A 80 -16.98 4.23 13.60
N SER A 81 -15.98 4.18 12.70
CA SER A 81 -14.61 3.84 13.12
C SER A 81 -13.91 4.96 13.91
N GLY A 82 -14.36 6.21 13.76
CA GLY A 82 -13.67 7.39 14.33
C GLY A 82 -12.26 7.64 13.79
N PHE A 83 -11.73 6.72 12.97
CA PHE A 83 -10.39 6.73 12.45
C PHE A 83 -10.37 7.29 11.03
N ARG A 84 -9.46 8.21 10.75
CA ARG A 84 -9.28 8.81 9.42
C ARG A 84 -7.84 8.57 8.93
N PRO A 85 -7.64 7.59 8.03
CA PRO A 85 -6.33 7.34 7.46
C PRO A 85 -5.81 8.57 6.69
N ASP A 86 -4.57 8.98 6.94
CA ASP A 86 -3.86 9.98 6.13
C ASP A 86 -2.67 9.34 5.43
N LEU A 87 -2.88 8.96 4.16
CA LEU A 87 -1.85 8.33 3.33
C LEU A 87 -0.87 9.32 2.68
N ARG A 88 -1.00 10.63 2.96
CA ARG A 88 -0.12 11.68 2.42
C ARG A 88 1.04 11.98 3.37
N ARG A 89 0.85 11.74 4.67
CA ARG A 89 1.84 12.04 5.71
C ARG A 89 2.43 10.75 6.29
N ALA A 90 3.74 10.74 6.52
CA ALA A 90 4.44 9.59 7.10
C ALA A 90 3.83 9.13 8.44
N ALA A 91 3.52 10.06 9.33
CA ALA A 91 2.88 9.76 10.61
C ALA A 91 1.48 9.12 10.44
N GLY A 92 0.70 9.60 9.48
CA GLY A 92 -0.62 9.06 9.17
C GLY A 92 -0.55 7.64 8.61
N ILE A 93 0.43 7.37 7.73
CA ILE A 93 0.66 6.02 7.18
C ILE A 93 1.08 5.04 8.29
N ARG A 94 1.99 5.44 9.17
CA ARG A 94 2.43 4.61 10.30
C ARG A 94 1.26 4.30 11.24
N SER A 95 0.51 5.32 11.66
CA SER A 95 -0.69 5.14 12.48
C SER A 95 -1.71 4.22 11.81
N PHE A 96 -1.89 4.33 10.50
CA PHE A 96 -2.77 3.44 9.74
C PHE A 96 -2.26 1.99 9.73
N PHE A 97 -0.97 1.77 9.50
CA PHE A 97 -0.38 0.42 9.54
C PHE A 97 -0.49 -0.20 10.93
N ASP A 98 -0.25 0.57 11.98
CA ASP A 98 -0.35 0.11 13.36
C ASP A 98 -1.80 -0.25 13.71
N ALA A 99 -2.76 0.62 13.38
CA ALA A 99 -4.17 0.37 13.62
C ALA A 99 -4.70 -0.84 12.82
N LEU A 100 -4.20 -1.05 11.60
CA LEU A 100 -4.48 -2.27 10.83
C LEU A 100 -3.91 -3.50 11.54
N ALA A 101 -2.64 -3.46 11.93
CA ALA A 101 -1.95 -4.61 12.52
C ALA A 101 -2.54 -5.01 13.87
N ASN A 102 -2.87 -4.04 14.72
CA ASN A 102 -3.50 -4.23 16.02
C ASN A 102 -4.98 -4.60 15.92
N GLY A 103 -5.59 -4.40 14.74
CA GLY A 103 -6.97 -4.74 14.43
C GLY A 103 -8.03 -3.82 15.01
N ASP A 104 -7.63 -2.61 15.40
CA ASP A 104 -8.52 -1.50 15.74
C ASP A 104 -9.52 -1.20 14.61
N LEU A 105 -9.13 -1.53 13.37
CA LEU A 105 -9.90 -1.29 12.16
C LEU A 105 -10.65 -2.53 11.65
N ASP A 106 -10.59 -3.66 12.35
CA ASP A 106 -11.16 -4.93 11.89
C ASP A 106 -12.67 -4.81 11.65
N ARG A 107 -13.41 -4.12 12.53
CA ARG A 107 -14.85 -3.88 12.35
C ARG A 107 -15.19 -3.07 11.09
N ALA A 108 -14.27 -2.20 10.66
CA ALA A 108 -14.45 -1.41 9.44
C ALA A 108 -14.04 -2.19 8.18
N LEU A 109 -13.08 -3.11 8.30
CA LEU A 109 -12.52 -3.89 7.19
C LEU A 109 -13.32 -5.16 6.88
N PHE A 110 -13.80 -5.84 7.91
CA PHE A 110 -14.52 -7.09 7.83
C PHE A 110 -16.02 -6.84 8.04
N PRO A 111 -16.89 -7.12 7.05
CA PRO A 111 -18.34 -7.04 7.25
C PRO A 111 -18.77 -7.99 8.38
N GLY A 112 -19.76 -7.58 9.18
CA GLY A 112 -20.07 -8.14 10.51
C GLY A 112 -20.37 -9.64 10.61
N GLU A 113 -20.52 -10.36 9.51
CA GLU A 113 -20.61 -11.83 9.47
C GLU A 113 -19.23 -12.51 9.50
N ALA A 114 -18.20 -11.90 8.92
CA ALA A 114 -16.82 -12.40 8.95
C ALA A 114 -16.21 -12.36 10.36
N LEU A 115 -16.77 -11.52 11.25
CA LEU A 115 -16.42 -11.46 12.67
C LEU A 115 -17.25 -12.42 13.54
N LYS A 116 -18.38 -12.93 13.04
CA LYS A 116 -19.33 -13.78 13.80
C LYS A 116 -19.20 -15.28 13.52
N ASN A 117 -18.73 -15.70 12.34
CA ASN A 117 -18.73 -17.11 11.93
C ASN A 117 -17.37 -17.83 12.03
N ARG A 118 -16.71 -17.82 13.20
CA ARG A 118 -15.59 -18.74 13.49
C ARG A 118 -15.37 -18.92 14.99
N ASP A 119 -16.24 -19.71 15.61
CA ASP A 119 -15.99 -20.56 16.80
C ASP A 119 -15.75 -19.94 18.18
N GLY A 120 -16.08 -18.67 18.45
CA GLY A 120 -15.85 -18.11 19.79
C GLY A 120 -14.37 -18.10 20.24
N ALA A 121 -13.44 -18.45 19.32
CA ALA A 121 -12.02 -18.40 19.51
C ALA A 121 -11.54 -17.00 19.12
N ARG A 122 -11.26 -16.21 20.16
CA ARG A 122 -10.64 -14.90 20.07
C ARG A 122 -9.28 -15.07 19.34
N TRP A 123 -9.14 -14.57 18.10
CA TRP A 123 -7.88 -14.54 17.35
C TRP A 123 -6.81 -13.60 17.96
N TYR A 124 -6.87 -13.30 19.27
CA TYR A 124 -5.98 -12.36 19.97
C TYR A 124 -5.09 -12.99 21.04
N GLU A 125 -5.06 -14.31 21.21
CA GLU A 125 -4.05 -14.97 22.04
C GLU A 125 -3.15 -15.83 21.17
N GLY A 126 -1.93 -15.37 20.88
CA GLY A 126 -0.93 -16.28 20.31
C GLY A 126 0.37 -15.69 19.79
N HIS A 127 0.45 -14.43 19.33
CA HIS A 127 1.64 -14.01 18.57
C HIS A 127 2.30 -12.67 18.91
N PHE A 128 1.80 -11.92 19.89
CA PHE A 128 2.56 -10.78 20.45
C PHE A 128 2.67 -10.96 21.95
N GLY A 129 3.58 -11.88 22.32
CA GLY A 129 4.01 -12.04 23.70
C GLY A 129 4.52 -10.70 24.23
N ARG A 130 3.98 -10.32 25.39
CA ARG A 130 4.58 -9.34 26.29
C ARG A 130 6.06 -9.69 26.48
N SER A 131 6.92 -8.70 26.32
CA SER A 131 8.23 -8.63 26.96
C SER A 131 8.39 -7.21 27.47
#